data_AF-W4VLT6-F1
#
_entry.id   AF-W4VLT6-F1
#
_cell.length_a   1.000
_cell.length_b   1.000
_cell.length_c   1.000
_cell.angle_alpha   90.00
_cell.angle_beta   90.00
_cell.angle_gamma   90.00
#
_symmetry.space_group_name_H-M   'P 1'
#
loop_
_entity.id
_entity.type
_entity.pdbx_description
1 polymer ?
#
loop_
_entity_poly.entity_id
_entity_poly.type
_entity_poly.pdbx_seq_one_letter_code
_entity_poly.pdbx_strand_id
1 'polypeptide(L)'
;MISEEIMKNDTLEAIIQEYLKPYVRKIDSEAYYAKKYLLELGKAGFYHSEQLSINEVLLREIAVVEKTAKYCMTTAFNLWCQLASMTYLRYSIILILRKKFCQSWRKVSCLAEQAYQIQ
;
A
#
# COMPACT_ATOMS: atom_id res chain seq x y z
N MET A 1 19.57 3.40 -12.41
CA MET A 1 18.64 2.32 -12.06
C MET A 1 18.95 1.70 -10.70
N ILE A 2 20.19 1.25 -10.41
CA ILE A 2 20.53 0.59 -9.13
C ILE A 2 20.35 1.52 -7.89
N SER A 3 20.72 2.79 -7.99
CA SER A 3 20.63 3.75 -6.87
C SER A 3 19.18 4.06 -6.44
N GLU A 4 18.24 4.11 -7.38
CA GLU A 4 16.85 4.46 -7.11
C GLU A 4 16.07 3.30 -6.45
N GLU A 5 16.44 2.08 -6.80
CA GLU A 5 15.88 0.85 -6.24
C GLU A 5 16.39 0.62 -4.80
N ILE A 6 17.67 0.92 -4.52
CA ILE A 6 18.25 0.88 -3.17
C ILE A 6 17.61 1.95 -2.26
N MET A 7 17.45 3.19 -2.74
CA MET A 7 16.81 4.27 -1.96
C MET A 7 15.34 3.96 -1.62
N LYS A 8 14.59 3.36 -2.55
CA LYS A 8 13.23 2.89 -2.28
C LYS A 8 13.20 1.75 -1.28
N ASN A 9 14.19 0.86 -1.33
CA ASN A 9 14.30 -0.23 -0.39
C ASN A 9 14.53 0.25 1.05
N ASP A 10 15.46 1.20 1.23
CA ASP A 10 15.76 1.77 2.54
C ASP A 10 14.57 2.57 3.11
N THR A 11 13.85 3.28 2.22
CA THR A 11 12.63 4.00 2.60
C THR A 11 11.52 3.06 3.08
N LEU A 12 11.31 1.93 2.37
CA LEU A 12 10.31 0.94 2.77
C LEU A 12 10.65 0.31 4.12
N GLU A 13 11.92 -0.04 4.32
CA GLU A 13 12.38 -0.60 5.58
C GLU A 13 12.18 0.37 6.74
N ALA A 14 12.52 1.66 6.56
CA ALA A 14 12.28 2.70 7.56
C ALA A 14 10.79 2.79 7.95
N ILE A 15 9.89 2.82 6.95
CA ILE A 15 8.44 2.87 7.18
C ILE A 15 7.95 1.64 7.94
N ILE A 16 8.46 0.45 7.60
CA ILE A 16 8.11 -0.79 8.30
C ILE A 16 8.56 -0.74 9.76
N GLN A 17 9.82 -0.36 10.02
CA GLN A 17 10.36 -0.31 11.39
C GLN A 17 9.60 0.72 12.25
N GLU A 18 9.21 1.85 11.69
CA GLU A 18 8.55 2.93 12.43
C GLU A 18 7.04 2.69 12.61
N TYR A 19 6.34 2.23 11.57
CA TYR A 19 4.88 2.25 11.54
C TYR A 19 4.20 0.89 11.55
N LEU A 20 4.93 -0.21 11.29
CA LEU A 20 4.36 -1.56 11.28
C LEU A 20 4.86 -2.40 12.45
N LYS A 21 6.18 -2.56 12.56
CA LYS A 21 6.82 -3.46 13.52
C LYS A 21 6.41 -3.26 14.99
N PRO A 22 6.24 -2.02 15.50
CA PRO A 22 5.81 -1.81 16.88
C PRO A 22 4.38 -2.28 17.15
N TYR A 23 3.54 -2.38 16.12
CA TYR A 23 2.11 -2.62 16.24
C TYR A 23 1.69 -4.04 15.88
N VAL A 24 2.60 -4.91 15.41
CA VAL A 24 2.27 -6.27 14.94
C VAL A 24 1.45 -7.07 15.95
N ARG A 25 1.86 -7.08 17.22
CA ARG A 25 1.10 -7.78 18.28
C ARG A 25 -0.33 -7.25 18.37
N LYS A 26 -0.49 -5.93 18.37
CA LYS A 26 -1.78 -5.25 18.44
C LYS A 26 -2.67 -5.60 17.24
N ILE A 27 -2.08 -5.72 16.05
CA ILE A 27 -2.79 -6.09 14.83
C ILE A 27 -3.41 -7.49 15.00
N ASP A 28 -2.63 -8.45 15.44
CA ASP A 28 -3.08 -9.84 15.54
C ASP A 28 -3.96 -10.11 16.76
N SER A 29 -3.72 -9.45 17.91
CA SER A 29 -4.48 -9.69 19.14
C SER A 29 -5.72 -8.81 19.30
N GLU A 30 -5.72 -7.61 18.72
CA GLU A 30 -6.79 -6.61 18.91
C GLU A 30 -7.47 -6.20 17.60
N ALA A 31 -7.19 -6.90 16.49
CA ALA A 31 -7.67 -6.54 15.16
C ALA A 31 -7.36 -5.07 14.79
N TYR A 32 -6.23 -4.54 15.27
CA TYR A 32 -5.83 -3.16 15.00
C TYR A 32 -5.49 -2.98 13.52
N TYR A 33 -6.16 -2.04 12.85
CA TYR A 33 -5.88 -1.72 11.46
C TYR A 33 -4.69 -0.75 11.34
N ALA A 34 -3.62 -1.19 10.66
CA ALA A 34 -2.37 -0.42 10.46
C ALA A 34 -2.52 0.74 9.46
N LYS A 35 -3.51 1.61 9.67
CA LYS A 35 -3.84 2.79 8.84
C LYS A 35 -2.62 3.67 8.57
N LYS A 36 -1.85 3.99 9.61
CA LYS A 36 -0.71 4.90 9.51
C LYS A 36 0.37 4.33 8.59
N TYR A 37 0.69 3.04 8.73
CA TYR A 37 1.62 2.34 7.86
C TYR A 37 1.20 2.43 6.38
N LEU A 38 -0.07 2.11 6.07
CA LEU A 38 -0.58 2.16 4.70
C LEU A 38 -0.54 3.58 4.12
N LEU A 39 -0.85 4.61 4.93
CA LEU A 39 -0.78 6.01 4.53
C LEU A 39 0.65 6.44 4.19
N GLU A 40 1.63 6.10 5.02
CA GLU A 40 3.03 6.45 4.79
C GLU A 40 3.61 5.75 3.56
N LEU A 41 3.22 4.50 3.28
CA LEU A 41 3.55 3.84 2.02
C LEU A 41 3.08 4.62 0.79
N GLY A 42 1.86 5.17 0.84
CA GLY A 42 1.34 5.96 -0.27
C GLY A 42 2.02 7.32 -0.42
N LYS A 43 2.34 7.98 0.69
CA LYS A 43 3.13 9.23 0.68
C LYS A 43 4.54 9.03 0.10
N ALA A 44 5.16 7.90 0.40
CA ALA A 44 6.44 7.49 -0.19
C ALA A 44 6.34 7.04 -1.66
N GLY A 45 5.13 7.03 -2.23
CA GLY A 45 4.93 6.77 -3.67
C GLY A 45 4.87 5.29 -4.05
N PHE A 46 4.75 4.36 -3.10
CA PHE A 46 4.64 2.92 -3.39
C PHE A 46 3.34 2.50 -4.09
N TYR A 47 2.35 3.40 -4.18
CA TYR A 47 1.12 3.20 -4.95
C TYR A 47 1.12 3.91 -6.31
N HIS A 48 2.15 4.72 -6.59
CA HIS A 48 2.17 5.51 -7.81
C HIS A 48 2.36 4.61 -9.04
N SER A 49 1.57 4.80 -10.08
CA SER A 49 1.66 4.00 -11.32
C SER A 49 1.76 4.85 -12.58
N GLU A 50 1.80 6.18 -12.43
CA GLU A 50 2.01 7.08 -13.57
C GLU A 50 3.49 6.96 -13.97
N GLN A 51 3.75 6.96 -15.28
CA GLN A 51 5.10 6.90 -15.88
C GLN A 51 5.84 5.55 -15.74
N LEU A 52 5.26 4.53 -15.09
CA LEU A 52 5.83 3.18 -15.01
C LEU A 52 5.13 2.23 -15.99
N SER A 53 5.87 1.26 -16.54
CA SER A 53 5.28 0.13 -17.25
C SER A 53 4.50 -0.77 -16.30
N ILE A 54 3.56 -1.56 -16.85
CA ILE A 54 2.77 -2.53 -16.07
C ILE A 54 3.66 -3.50 -15.30
N ASN A 55 4.75 -3.96 -15.93
CA ASN A 55 5.68 -4.91 -15.31
C ASN A 55 6.44 -4.27 -14.14
N GLU A 56 6.90 -3.03 -14.27
CA GLU A 56 7.59 -2.32 -13.17
C GLU A 56 6.65 -2.06 -11.99
N VAL A 57 5.39 -1.72 -12.28
CA VAL A 57 4.36 -1.55 -11.24
C VAL A 57 4.12 -2.86 -10.50
N LEU A 58 3.94 -3.98 -11.22
CA LEU A 58 3.72 -5.30 -10.63
C LEU A 58 4.91 -5.76 -9.78
N LEU A 59 6.14 -5.65 -10.31
CA LEU A 59 7.35 -6.06 -9.58
C LEU A 59 7.50 -5.27 -8.28
N ARG A 60 7.28 -3.96 -8.31
CA ARG A 60 7.31 -3.13 -7.11
C ARG A 60 6.21 -3.54 -6.13
N GLU A 61 4.98 -3.72 -6.60
CA GLU A 61 3.84 -4.11 -5.76
C GLU A 61 4.09 -5.46 -5.06
N ILE A 62 4.63 -6.45 -5.77
CA ILE A 62 5.03 -7.74 -5.21
C ILE A 62 6.13 -7.55 -4.16
N ALA A 63 7.17 -6.76 -4.46
CA ALA A 63 8.28 -6.54 -3.53
C ALA A 63 7.83 -5.86 -2.22
N VAL A 64 6.91 -4.90 -2.30
CA VAL A 64 6.35 -4.23 -1.11
C VAL A 64 5.54 -5.23 -0.28
N VAL A 65 4.67 -6.03 -0.90
CA VAL A 65 3.88 -7.06 -0.21
C VAL A 65 4.80 -8.10 0.44
N GLU A 66 5.80 -8.60 -0.29
CA GLU A 66 6.75 -9.59 0.22
C GLU A 66 7.50 -9.08 1.45
N LYS A 67 8.02 -7.85 1.40
CA LYS A 67 8.72 -7.23 2.53
C LYS A 67 7.79 -6.99 3.71
N THR A 68 6.56 -6.54 3.46
CA THR A 68 5.56 -6.36 4.52
C THR A 68 5.24 -7.70 5.20
N ALA A 69 5.09 -8.76 4.40
CA ALA A 69 4.74 -10.10 4.87
C ALA A 69 5.82 -10.72 5.77
N LYS A 70 7.10 -10.33 5.59
CA LYS A 70 8.19 -10.74 6.50
C LYS A 70 7.98 -10.27 7.93
N TYR A 71 7.21 -9.20 8.14
CA TYR A 71 6.99 -8.61 9.46
C TYR A 71 5.56 -8.82 9.98
N CYS A 72 4.54 -8.69 9.12
CA CYS A 72 3.15 -8.88 9.50
C CYS A 72 2.33 -9.36 8.30
N MET A 73 1.93 -10.63 8.32
CA MET A 73 1.16 -11.24 7.25
C MET A 73 -0.25 -10.66 7.13
N THR A 74 -0.91 -10.37 8.25
CA THR A 74 -2.25 -9.73 8.29
C THR A 74 -2.26 -8.38 7.56
N THR A 75 -1.25 -7.55 7.82
CA THR A 75 -1.14 -6.25 7.14
C THR A 75 -0.74 -6.39 5.68
N ALA A 76 0.14 -7.35 5.35
CA ALA A 76 0.50 -7.64 3.97
C ALA A 76 -0.71 -8.08 3.13
N PHE A 77 -1.63 -8.86 3.72
CA PHE A 77 -2.88 -9.25 3.07
C PHE A 77 -3.78 -8.02 2.80
N ASN A 78 -3.97 -7.15 3.79
CA ASN A 78 -4.72 -5.90 3.62
C ASN A 78 -4.13 -5.01 2.51
N LEU A 79 -2.81 -4.89 2.49
CA LEU A 79 -2.06 -4.18 1.45
C LEU A 79 -2.30 -4.81 0.07
N TRP A 80 -2.23 -6.14 -0.04
CA TRP A 80 -2.49 -6.84 -1.29
C TRP A 80 -3.92 -6.60 -1.80
N CYS A 81 -4.93 -6.66 -0.94
CA CYS A 81 -6.32 -6.34 -1.29
C CYS A 81 -6.45 -4.92 -1.85
N GLN A 82 -5.72 -3.96 -1.27
CA GLN A 82 -5.68 -2.59 -1.75
C GLN A 82 -5.04 -2.48 -3.15
N LEU A 83 -3.91 -3.15 -3.38
CA LEU A 83 -3.22 -3.17 -4.67
C LEU A 83 -4.02 -3.90 -5.76
N ALA A 84 -4.70 -4.98 -5.41
CA ALA A 84 -5.62 -5.69 -6.30
C ALA A 84 -6.77 -4.76 -6.73
N SER A 85 -7.39 -4.05 -5.78
CA SER A 85 -8.44 -3.07 -6.06
C SER A 85 -7.94 -1.95 -6.98
N MET A 86 -6.71 -1.47 -6.78
CA MET A 86 -6.08 -0.49 -7.67
C MET A 86 -5.86 -1.05 -9.07
N THR A 87 -5.47 -2.33 -9.18
CA THR A 87 -5.33 -3.01 -10.48
C THR A 87 -6.66 -3.01 -11.23
N TYR A 88 -7.77 -3.38 -10.60
CA TYR A 88 -9.09 -3.30 -11.21
C TYR A 88 -9.43 -1.88 -11.71
N LEU A 89 -9.11 -0.86 -10.93
CA LEU A 89 -9.34 0.55 -11.34
C LEU A 89 -8.45 0.97 -12.52
N ARG A 90 -7.21 0.47 -12.61
CA ARG A 90 -6.31 0.75 -13.75
C ARG A 90 -6.87 0.19 -15.06
N TYR A 91 -7.47 -1.00 -15.02
CA TYR A 91 -8.03 -1.68 -16.18
C TYR A 91 -9.53 -1.39 -16.42
N SER A 92 -10.18 -0.64 -15.53
CA SER A 92 -11.56 -0.23 -15.73
C SER A 92 -11.70 0.71 -16.93
N ILE A 93 -12.62 0.36 -17.84
CA ILE A 93 -12.94 1.13 -19.05
C ILE A 93 -13.69 2.43 -18.72
N ILE A 94 -14.34 2.49 -17.54
CA ILE A 94 -15.15 3.65 -17.14
C ILE A 94 -14.22 4.76 -16.64
N LEU A 95 -13.90 5.69 -17.53
CA LEU A 95 -13.06 6.87 -17.27
C LEU A 95 -13.52 7.70 -16.06
N ILE A 96 -14.83 7.74 -15.79
CA ILE A 96 -15.40 8.47 -14.64
C ILE A 96 -15.00 7.82 -13.32
N LEU A 97 -15.03 6.48 -13.23
CA LEU A 97 -14.59 5.76 -12.04
C LEU A 97 -13.09 5.97 -11.83
N ARG A 98 -12.31 5.87 -12.91
CA ARG A 98 -10.86 6.11 -12.85
C ARG A 98 -10.54 7.53 -12.38
N LYS A 99 -11.21 8.57 -12.88
CA LYS A 99 -10.97 9.96 -12.42
C LYS A 99 -11.41 10.21 -10.99
N LYS A 100 -12.63 9.79 -10.59
CA LYS A 100 -13.15 10.01 -9.24
C LYS A 100 -12.34 9.26 -8.18
N PHE A 101 -12.03 7.99 -8.44
CA PHE A 101 -11.29 7.18 -7.48
C PHE A 101 -9.78 7.48 -7.50
N CYS A 102 -9.13 7.73 -8.64
CA CYS A 102 -7.69 8.05 -8.63
C CYS A 102 -7.37 9.35 -7.86
N GLN A 103 -8.25 10.36 -7.91
CA GLN A 103 -8.12 11.59 -7.11
C GLN A 103 -8.26 11.32 -5.60
N SER A 104 -9.26 10.51 -5.23
CA SER A 104 -9.52 10.19 -3.82
C SER A 104 -8.50 9.21 -3.24
N TRP A 105 -7.87 8.35 -4.05
CA TRP A 105 -6.96 7.30 -3.59
C TRP A 105 -5.47 7.73 -3.58
N ARG A 106 -5.13 8.84 -4.26
CA ARG A 106 -3.90 9.60 -3.93
C ARG A 106 -3.88 10.02 -2.45
N LYS A 107 -5.06 10.18 -1.84
CA LYS A 107 -5.23 10.22 -0.39
C LYS A 107 -5.54 8.80 0.07
N VAL A 108 -4.57 8.10 0.67
CA VAL A 108 -4.73 6.72 1.15
C VAL A 108 -5.86 6.56 2.21
N SER A 109 -6.50 7.66 2.63
CA SER A 109 -7.56 7.69 3.63
C SER A 109 -8.81 6.88 3.26
N CYS A 110 -9.10 6.62 1.98
CA CYS A 110 -10.38 6.07 1.55
C CYS A 110 -10.66 4.63 2.04
N LEU A 111 -9.68 3.71 1.98
CA LEU A 111 -9.82 2.36 2.59
C LEU A 111 -9.69 2.39 4.10
N ALA A 112 -8.89 3.31 4.61
CA ALA A 112 -8.67 3.45 6.04
C ALA A 112 -9.81 4.17 6.78
N GLU A 113 -10.73 4.81 6.06
CA GLU A 113 -12.01 5.29 6.56
C GLU A 113 -13.05 4.17 6.51
N GLN A 114 -13.07 3.35 5.45
CA GLN A 114 -13.96 2.19 5.37
C GLN A 114 -13.66 1.14 6.44
N ALA A 115 -12.38 0.85 6.74
CA ALA A 115 -12.02 -0.10 7.78
C ALA A 115 -12.26 0.42 9.22
N TYR A 116 -12.17 1.74 9.43
CA TYR A 116 -12.39 2.36 10.76
C TYR A 116 -13.88 2.48 11.11
N GLN A 117 -14.76 2.56 10.12
CA GLN A 117 -16.22 2.60 10.31
C GLN A 117 -16.83 1.24 10.69
N ILE A 118 -16.02 0.18 10.77
CA ILE A 118 -16.45 -1.19 11.13
C ILE A 118 -15.91 -1.58 12.53
N GLN A 119 -15.26 -0.65 13.23
CA GLN A 119 -14.88 -0.77 14.64
C GLN A 119 -15.82 0.08 15.51
#